data_AF-A0A371MVJ5-F1
#
_entry.id   AF-A0A371MVJ5-F1
#
_cell.length_a   1.000
_cell.length_b   1.000
_cell.length_c   1.000
_cell.angle_alpha   90.00
_cell.angle_beta   90.00
_cell.angle_gamma   90.00
#
_symmetry.space_group_name_H-M   'P 1'
#
loop_
_entity.id
_entity.type
_entity.pdbx_description
1 polymer ?
#
loop_
_entity_poly.entity_id
_entity_poly.type
_entity_poly.pdbx_seq_one_letter_code
_entity_poly.pdbx_strand_id
1 'polypeptide(L)'
;MDQLVEDNVLRKIEQGDQTLYCVDQLMATYREVAALQREHSREELTNALDSMRSKITDWKQSYDVETPGELRASIADLDDADEVAERREVASEWEHLADRIPVVRAALNEYDWATKRDSISA
;
A
#
# COMPACT_ATOMS: atom_id res chain seq x y z
N MET A 1 -27.39 12.97 -18.70
CA MET A 1 -26.28 12.54 -17.81
C MET A 1 -26.25 11.04 -17.93
N ASP A 2 -25.93 10.51 -19.12
CA ASP A 2 -26.25 9.12 -19.46
C ASP A 2 -25.15 8.56 -20.36
N GLN A 3 -23.91 8.73 -19.93
CA GLN A 3 -22.76 8.21 -20.67
C GLN A 3 -21.57 7.86 -19.77
N LEU A 4 -21.84 7.48 -18.52
CA LEU A 4 -20.87 6.89 -17.59
C LEU A 4 -21.47 5.70 -16.81
N VAL A 5 -22.42 5.00 -17.45
CA VAL A 5 -23.03 3.76 -16.91
C VAL A 5 -22.57 2.52 -17.70
N GLU A 6 -21.88 2.72 -18.83
CA GLU A 6 -21.64 1.67 -19.82
C GLU A 6 -20.29 0.93 -19.66
N ASP A 7 -19.44 1.35 -18.73
CA ASP A 7 -18.09 0.76 -18.55
C ASP A 7 -18.02 -0.38 -17.51
N ASN A 8 -19.17 -0.90 -17.05
CA ASN A 8 -19.23 -2.09 -16.20
C ASN A 8 -18.44 -1.99 -14.87
N VAL A 9 -18.37 -0.80 -14.29
CA VAL A 9 -17.67 -0.54 -13.02
C VAL A 9 -18.63 -0.35 -11.83
N LEU A 10 -19.94 -0.19 -12.03
CA LEU A 10 -20.86 0.09 -10.91
C LEU A 10 -22.07 -0.84 -10.94
N ARG A 11 -22.09 -1.82 -10.03
CA ARG A 11 -23.33 -2.48 -9.63
C ARG A 11 -23.96 -1.66 -8.50
N LYS A 12 -25.04 -0.96 -8.83
CA LYS A 12 -25.92 -0.31 -7.85
C LYS A 12 -26.63 -1.39 -7.04
N ILE A 13 -26.30 -1.53 -5.77
CA ILE A 13 -27.09 -2.34 -4.83
C ILE A 13 -27.70 -1.35 -3.84
N GLU A 14 -29.02 -1.16 -3.95
CA GLU A 14 -29.78 -0.33 -3.02
C GLU A 14 -30.11 -1.16 -1.78
N GLN A 15 -29.57 -0.76 -0.62
CA GLN A 15 -29.97 -1.28 0.68
C GLN A 15 -30.40 -0.09 1.56
N GLY A 16 -31.63 0.38 1.35
CA GLY A 16 -32.21 1.49 2.12
C GLY A 16 -31.59 2.86 1.80
N ASP A 17 -31.60 3.76 2.80
CA ASP A 17 -31.31 5.21 2.68
C ASP A 17 -29.84 5.57 3.00
N GLN A 18 -28.92 4.61 2.93
CA GLN A 18 -27.49 4.83 3.21
C GLN A 18 -26.63 4.32 2.05
N THR A 19 -26.02 5.25 1.31
CA THR A 19 -25.00 4.97 0.30
C THR A 19 -23.69 4.62 1.02
N LEU A 20 -23.28 3.35 1.01
CA LEU A 20 -22.06 2.89 1.69
C LEU A 20 -20.80 3.09 0.82
N TYR A 21 -19.82 3.83 1.36
CA TYR A 21 -18.51 4.15 0.77
C TYR A 21 -17.47 3.00 0.80
N CYS A 22 -17.86 1.75 1.05
CA CYS A 22 -16.91 0.62 1.12
C CYS A 22 -16.46 0.11 -0.27
N VAL A 23 -17.24 0.35 -1.32
CA VAL A 23 -16.92 -0.10 -2.68
C VAL A 23 -15.76 0.72 -3.28
N ASP A 24 -15.66 2.01 -2.91
CA ASP A 24 -14.64 2.91 -3.45
C ASP A 24 -13.22 2.51 -3.03
N GLN A 25 -13.02 2.07 -1.79
CA GLN A 25 -11.69 1.72 -1.30
C GLN A 25 -11.15 0.46 -1.98
N LEU A 26 -11.98 -0.59 -2.11
CA LEU A 26 -11.59 -1.81 -2.81
C LEU A 26 -11.32 -1.56 -4.30
N MET A 27 -12.20 -0.78 -4.96
CA MET A 27 -12.00 -0.35 -6.35
C MET A 27 -10.73 0.47 -6.54
N ALA A 28 -10.43 1.39 -5.61
CA ALA A 28 -9.22 2.19 -5.64
C ALA A 28 -7.97 1.31 -5.54
N THR A 29 -7.94 0.35 -4.62
CA THR A 29 -6.83 -0.62 -4.50
C THR A 29 -6.66 -1.45 -5.77
N TYR A 30 -7.75 -1.94 -6.37
CA TYR A 30 -7.66 -2.69 -7.63
C TYR A 30 -7.10 -1.86 -8.79
N ARG A 31 -7.53 -0.59 -8.90
CA ARG A 31 -7.00 0.33 -9.91
C ARG A 31 -5.52 0.62 -9.70
N GLU A 32 -5.10 0.79 -8.45
CA GLU A 32 -3.71 1.00 -8.10
C GLU A 32 -2.86 -0.22 -8.46
N VAL A 33 -3.31 -1.42 -8.13
CA VAL A 33 -2.64 -2.67 -8.51
C VAL A 33 -2.51 -2.79 -10.03
N ALA A 34 -3.57 -2.51 -10.78
CA ALA A 34 -3.54 -2.56 -12.24
C ALA A 34 -2.60 -1.50 -12.84
N ALA A 35 -2.57 -0.29 -12.26
CA ALA A 35 -1.65 0.76 -12.69
C ALA A 35 -0.19 0.34 -12.45
N LEU A 36 0.13 -0.21 -11.28
CA LEU A 36 1.47 -0.70 -10.95
C LEU A 36 1.96 -1.75 -11.96
N GLN A 37 1.10 -2.68 -12.38
CA GLN A 37 1.47 -3.67 -13.40
C GLN A 37 1.62 -3.11 -14.81
N ARG A 38 0.89 -2.04 -15.12
CA ARG A 38 0.99 -1.40 -16.44
C ARG A 38 2.27 -0.57 -16.55
N GLU A 39 2.67 0.06 -15.45
CA GLU A 39 3.74 1.06 -15.41
C GLU A 39 5.08 0.49 -14.97
N HIS A 40 5.09 -0.65 -14.28
CA HIS A 40 6.30 -1.27 -13.75
C HIS A 40 6.38 -2.74 -14.13
N SER A 41 7.60 -3.19 -14.40
CA SER A 41 7.93 -4.60 -14.55
C SER A 41 7.90 -5.33 -13.20
N ARG A 42 7.80 -6.67 -13.29
CA ARG A 42 7.92 -7.56 -12.12
C ARG A 42 9.21 -7.32 -11.33
N GLU A 43 10.33 -7.10 -12.01
CA GLU A 43 11.63 -6.86 -11.38
C GLU A 43 11.65 -5.53 -10.62
N GLU A 44 11.12 -4.45 -11.22
CA GLU A 44 11.02 -3.14 -10.56
C GLU A 44 10.14 -3.20 -9.31
N LEU A 45 9.00 -3.88 -9.36
CA LEU A 45 8.13 -4.05 -8.20
C LEU A 45 8.79 -4.92 -7.10
N THR A 46 9.58 -5.92 -7.50
CA THR A 46 10.34 -6.75 -6.54
C THR A 46 11.41 -5.92 -5.84
N ASN A 47 12.19 -5.15 -6.60
CA ASN A 47 13.22 -4.24 -6.07
C ASN A 47 12.61 -3.17 -5.17
N ALA A 48 11.45 -2.61 -5.54
CA ALA A 48 10.72 -1.66 -4.71
C ALA A 48 10.30 -2.30 -3.38
N LEU A 49 9.76 -3.52 -3.41
CA LEU A 49 9.35 -4.24 -2.21
C LEU A 49 10.53 -4.50 -1.25
N ASP A 50 11.67 -4.94 -1.79
CA ASP A 50 12.87 -5.17 -0.98
C ASP A 50 13.41 -3.86 -0.40
N SER A 51 13.43 -2.77 -1.19
CA SER A 51 13.85 -1.45 -0.71
C SER A 51 12.98 -0.96 0.45
N MET A 52 11.65 -1.09 0.36
CA MET A 52 10.74 -0.69 1.44
C MET A 52 10.97 -1.51 2.71
N ARG A 53 11.17 -2.82 2.58
CA ARG A 53 11.40 -3.72 3.74
C ARG A 53 12.75 -3.47 4.39
N SER A 54 13.79 -3.19 3.61
CA SER A 54 15.10 -2.82 4.13
C SER A 54 15.03 -1.52 4.91
N LYS A 55 14.41 -0.45 4.36
CA LYS A 55 14.21 0.82 5.09
C LYS A 55 13.52 0.63 6.44
N ILE A 56 12.43 -0.15 6.47
CA ILE A 56 11.72 -0.45 7.72
C ILE A 56 12.63 -1.19 8.70
N THR A 57 13.41 -2.16 8.23
CA THR A 57 14.36 -2.90 9.07
C THR A 57 15.45 -1.99 9.63
N ASP A 58 15.96 -1.06 8.81
CA ASP A 58 16.96 -0.10 9.21
C ASP A 58 16.42 0.85 10.29
N TRP A 59 15.17 1.33 10.16
CA TRP A 59 14.54 2.15 11.21
C TRP A 59 14.30 1.37 12.50
N LYS A 60 13.84 0.11 12.40
CA LYS A 60 13.70 -0.75 13.59
C LYS A 60 15.01 -0.85 14.36
N GLN A 61 16.11 -1.11 13.66
CA GLN A 61 17.42 -1.26 14.26
C GLN A 61 17.97 0.07 14.78
N SER A 62 17.77 1.17 14.04
CA SER A 62 18.34 2.48 14.38
C SER A 62 17.69 3.09 15.62
N TYR A 63 16.39 2.88 15.81
CA TYR A 63 15.64 3.42 16.93
C TYR A 63 15.31 2.39 18.02
N ASP A 64 15.70 1.13 17.85
CA ASP A 64 15.42 0.00 18.76
C ASP A 64 13.91 -0.17 19.07
N VAL A 65 13.10 -0.15 18.01
CA VAL A 65 11.63 -0.26 18.09
C VAL A 65 11.10 -1.23 17.04
N GLU A 66 9.94 -1.83 17.29
CA GLU A 66 9.33 -2.78 16.37
C GLU A 66 8.20 -2.16 15.53
N THR A 67 7.67 -1.01 15.94
CA THR A 67 6.53 -0.34 15.30
C THR A 67 6.71 1.19 15.20
N PRO A 68 6.07 1.84 14.21
CA PRO A 68 6.04 3.30 14.14
C PRO A 68 5.34 3.94 15.35
N GLY A 69 4.44 3.22 16.01
CA GLY A 69 3.79 3.66 17.25
C GLY A 69 4.76 3.75 18.42
N GLU A 70 5.62 2.75 18.60
CA GLU A 70 6.71 2.77 19.59
C GLU A 70 7.71 3.88 19.29
N LEU A 71 8.06 4.09 18.02
CA LEU A 71 8.91 5.21 17.62
C LEU A 71 8.31 6.55 18.07
N ARG A 72 7.00 6.74 17.87
CA ARG A 72 6.31 7.94 18.35
C ARG A 72 6.20 8.02 19.88
N ALA A 73 6.10 6.89 20.56
CA ALA A 73 6.09 6.87 22.03
C ALA A 73 7.44 7.31 22.60
N SER A 74 8.56 6.93 21.97
CA SER A 74 9.91 7.32 22.41
C SER A 74 10.17 8.83 22.39
N ILE A 75 9.32 9.60 21.69
CA ILE A 75 9.35 11.07 21.71
C ILE A 75 9.16 11.63 23.13
N ALA A 76 8.44 10.92 24.00
CA ALA A 76 8.18 11.36 25.37
C ALA A 76 9.46 11.48 26.21
N ASP A 77 10.53 10.79 25.82
CA ASP A 77 11.82 10.76 26.51
C ASP A 77 12.83 11.78 25.94
N LEU A 78 12.41 12.65 25.02
CA LEU A 78 13.27 13.61 24.32
C LEU A 78 12.99 15.05 24.72
N ASP A 79 14.06 15.81 24.93
CA ASP A 79 14.00 17.25 25.14
C ASP A 79 14.36 18.06 23.88
N ASP A 80 14.99 17.42 22.89
CA ASP A 80 15.44 18.08 21.65
C ASP A 80 14.32 18.15 20.61
N ALA A 81 13.96 19.37 20.19
CA ALA A 81 12.84 19.60 19.29
C ALA A 81 13.09 19.08 17.86
N ASP A 82 14.34 19.06 17.41
CA ASP A 82 14.70 18.60 16.06
C ASP A 82 14.63 17.06 16.01
N GLU A 83 15.15 16.38 17.04
CA GLU A 83 15.09 14.92 17.18
C GLU A 83 13.63 14.41 17.31
N VAL A 84 12.79 15.20 17.99
CA VAL A 84 11.34 14.96 18.08
C VAL A 84 10.67 15.08 16.71
N ALA A 85 11.04 16.08 15.90
CA ALA A 85 10.50 16.28 14.56
C ALA A 85 10.93 15.14 13.63
N GLU A 86 12.20 14.75 13.67
CA GLU A 86 12.76 13.65 12.89
C GLU A 86 12.00 12.34 13.16
N ARG A 87 11.83 11.95 14.44
CA ARG A 87 11.10 10.71 14.78
C ARG A 87 9.66 10.72 14.29
N ARG A 88 8.99 11.88 14.26
CA ARG A 88 7.62 11.99 13.71
C ARG A 88 7.61 11.79 12.20
N GLU A 89 8.57 12.37 11.49
CA GLU A 89 8.70 12.21 10.05
C GLU A 89 8.98 10.76 9.69
N VAL A 90 9.99 10.15 10.33
CA VAL A 90 10.35 8.74 10.12
C VAL A 90 9.18 7.81 10.43
N ALA A 91 8.47 8.01 11.54
CA ALA A 91 7.31 7.19 11.86
C ALA A 91 6.19 7.31 10.81
N SER A 92 6.02 8.49 10.21
CA SER A 92 5.02 8.72 9.17
C SER A 92 5.43 8.11 7.83
N GLU A 93 6.72 8.19 7.45
CA GLU A 93 7.24 7.49 6.28
C GLU A 93 7.13 5.97 6.46
N TRP A 94 7.45 5.46 7.64
CA TRP A 94 7.31 4.05 7.96
C TRP A 94 5.87 3.57 7.76
N GLU A 95 4.88 4.24 8.35
CA GLU A 95 3.47 3.89 8.12
C GLU A 95 3.11 3.88 6.64
N HIS A 96 3.55 4.90 5.90
CA HIS A 96 3.33 4.96 4.46
C HIS A 96 3.91 3.74 3.72
N LEU A 97 5.15 3.35 4.04
CA LEU A 97 5.77 2.16 3.44
C LEU A 97 5.07 0.87 3.86
N ALA A 98 4.68 0.76 5.14
CA ALA A 98 3.97 -0.39 5.66
C ALA A 98 2.61 -0.59 4.97
N ASP A 99 1.89 0.50 4.69
CA ASP A 99 0.62 0.48 3.95
C ASP A 99 0.82 0.19 2.45
N ARG A 100 1.96 0.59 1.87
CA ARG A 100 2.26 0.36 0.45
C ARG A 100 2.69 -1.07 0.14
N ILE A 101 3.38 -1.73 1.07
CA ILE A 101 3.89 -3.10 0.92
C ILE A 101 2.79 -4.10 0.50
N PRO A 102 1.61 -4.17 1.15
CA PRO A 102 0.52 -5.06 0.72
C PRO A 102 0.05 -4.82 -0.72
N VAL A 103 -0.02 -3.56 -1.16
CA VAL A 103 -0.48 -3.20 -2.51
C VAL A 103 0.53 -3.66 -3.57
N VAL A 104 1.82 -3.40 -3.35
CA VAL A 104 2.89 -3.85 -4.26
C VAL A 104 2.96 -5.38 -4.30
N ARG A 105 2.80 -6.05 -3.16
CA ARG A 105 2.72 -7.51 -3.10
C ARG A 105 1.52 -8.06 -3.88
N ALA A 106 0.36 -7.40 -3.80
CA ALA A 106 -0.81 -7.79 -4.56
C ALA A 106 -0.55 -7.68 -6.08
N ALA A 107 0.08 -6.59 -6.52
CA ALA A 107 0.48 -6.42 -7.93
C ALA A 107 1.45 -7.50 -8.41
N LEU A 108 2.40 -7.92 -7.58
CA LEU A 108 3.29 -9.05 -7.90
C LEU A 108 2.55 -10.39 -7.97
N ASN A 109 1.63 -10.66 -7.04
CA ASN A 109 0.90 -11.93 -7.01
C ASN A 109 -0.01 -12.12 -8.23
N GLU A 110 -0.59 -11.04 -8.75
CA GLU A 110 -1.39 -11.07 -9.97
C GLU A 110 -0.55 -11.42 -11.22
N TYR A 111 0.73 -11.04 -11.30
CA TYR A 111 1.63 -11.51 -12.37
C TYR A 111 1.85 -13.03 -12.32
N ASP A 112 2.00 -13.60 -11.13
CA ASP A 112 2.16 -15.04 -10.96
C ASP A 112 0.91 -15.80 -11.41
N TRP A 113 -0.27 -15.26 -11.13
CA TRP A 113 -1.53 -15.84 -11.60
C TRP A 113 -1.67 -15.78 -13.12
N ALA A 114 -1.40 -14.64 -13.75
CA ALA A 114 -1.46 -14.48 -15.21
C ALA A 114 -0.48 -15.44 -15.91
N THR A 115 0.77 -15.51 -15.44
CA THR A 115 1.80 -16.41 -15.98
C THR A 115 1.39 -17.88 -15.85
N LYS A 116 0.80 -18.25 -14.70
CA LYS A 116 0.30 -19.62 -14.45
C LYS A 116 -0.87 -19.98 -15.37
N ARG A 117 -1.75 -19.03 -15.70
CA ARG A 117 -2.89 -19.28 -16.60
C ARG A 117 -2.46 -19.49 -18.04
N ASP A 118 -1.51 -18.68 -18.51
CA ASP A 118 -0.98 -18.79 -19.88
C ASP A 118 -0.23 -20.12 -20.08
N SER A 119 0.49 -20.58 -19.06
CA SER A 119 1.17 -21.90 -19.08
C SER A 119 0.23 -23.11 -18.96
N ILE A 120 -1.00 -22.95 -18.44
CA ILE A 120 -2.03 -24.01 -18.44
C ILE A 120 -2.77 -24.10 -19.79
N SER A 121 -2.76 -23.02 -20.58
CA SER A 121 -3.49 -22.91 -21.85
C SER A 121 -2.65 -23.28 -23.08
N ALA A 122 -1.37 -23.63 -22.89
CA ALA A 122 -0.40 -24.03 -23.93
C ALA A 122 -0.16 -25.54 -23.92
#